data_AF-A0A3D0GUS9-F1
#
_entry.id   AF-A0A3D0GUS9-F1
#
_cell.length_a   1.000
_cell.length_b   1.000
_cell.length_c   1.000
_cell.angle_alpha   90.00
_cell.angle_beta   90.00
_cell.angle_gamma   90.00
#
_symmetry.space_group_name_H-M   'P 1'
#
loop_
_entity.id
_entity.type
_entity.pdbx_description
1 polymer ?
#
loop_
_entity_poly.entity_id
_entity_poly.type
_entity_poly.pdbx_seq_one_letter_code
_entity_poly.pdbx_strand_id
1 'polypeptide(L)'
;MTQNFLQFLNVGFGIISNNEQVDSWDKDAAMEKALAMNVPGNDVRIIGFRFYTMEDNVITSKSGVYYLEGELFTYPKVDADVNAFIKTRNAVFEVGQELIKITDPYVMVYKFNPGDEILDTGSVVAKMKINKEKERMAKLQEEVVAYKARLIKALKDVEEAIDTNQFNAVILAEVEDTSVKALDILNDGGDFSKHIEHLRNIRVEIMKIDKFIKDTQSGNV
;
A
#
# COMPACT_ATOMS: atom_id res chain seq x y z
N MET A 1 -31.69 -2.08 20.64
CA MET A 1 -30.27 -2.51 20.81
C MET A 1 -29.39 -1.42 20.23
N THR A 2 -28.40 -0.95 20.98
CA THR A 2 -27.49 0.13 20.54
C THR A 2 -26.35 -0.45 19.71
N GLN A 3 -26.11 0.09 18.52
CA GLN A 3 -25.06 -0.36 17.60
C GLN A 3 -24.24 0.82 17.09
N ASN A 4 -22.92 0.66 17.02
CA ASN A 4 -21.99 1.67 16.51
C ASN A 4 -21.62 1.37 15.05
N PHE A 5 -21.44 2.44 14.28
CA PHE A 5 -21.16 2.35 12.86
C PHE A 5 -20.08 3.35 12.44
N LEU A 6 -19.40 3.01 11.34
CA LEU A 6 -18.39 3.81 10.66
C LEU A 6 -18.85 4.17 9.25
N GLN A 7 -18.63 5.43 8.87
CA GLN A 7 -18.90 5.97 7.53
C GLN A 7 -17.65 6.61 6.94
N PHE A 8 -17.29 6.20 5.73
CA PHE A 8 -16.21 6.83 4.95
C PHE A 8 -16.76 7.88 3.98
N LEU A 9 -16.03 8.99 3.85
CA LEU A 9 -16.37 10.14 3.02
C LEU A 9 -15.43 10.21 1.82
N ASN A 10 -16.00 10.40 0.63
CA ASN A 10 -15.21 10.68 -0.58
C ASN A 10 -15.05 12.18 -0.85
N VAL A 11 -14.28 12.51 -1.89
CA VAL A 11 -14.04 13.88 -2.39
C VAL A 11 -15.32 14.67 -2.71
N GLY A 12 -16.39 13.99 -3.12
CA GLY A 12 -17.70 14.59 -3.36
C GLY A 12 -18.58 14.67 -2.11
N PHE A 13 -18.03 14.37 -0.93
CA PHE A 13 -18.76 14.18 0.34
C PHE A 13 -19.85 13.11 0.28
N GLY A 14 -19.79 12.25 -0.74
CA GLY A 14 -20.60 11.05 -0.82
C GLY A 14 -20.13 10.04 0.22
N ILE A 15 -21.09 9.39 0.86
CA ILE A 15 -20.82 8.31 1.80
C ILE A 15 -20.56 7.04 0.98
N ILE A 16 -19.35 6.48 1.12
CA ILE A 16 -18.91 5.31 0.32
C ILE A 16 -19.49 4.01 0.90
N SER A 17 -19.48 3.90 2.23
CA SER A 17 -20.05 2.77 2.96
C SER A 17 -20.92 3.35 4.06
N ASN A 18 -22.22 3.07 4.01
CA ASN A 18 -23.15 3.71 4.93
C ASN A 18 -23.15 3.07 6.31
N ASN A 19 -22.93 1.75 6.44
CA ASN A 19 -23.28 1.01 7.65
C ASN A 19 -22.28 -0.10 7.98
N GLU A 20 -20.99 0.21 8.07
CA GLU A 20 -20.06 -0.76 8.66
C GLU A 20 -20.23 -0.75 10.18
N GLN A 21 -20.78 -1.84 10.73
CA GLN A 21 -20.90 -2.00 12.17
C GLN A 21 -19.52 -2.19 12.79
N VAL A 22 -19.25 -1.46 13.87
CA VAL A 22 -17.97 -1.51 14.60
C VAL A 22 -18.23 -1.71 16.09
N ASP A 23 -17.30 -2.37 16.78
CA ASP A 23 -17.42 -2.63 18.22
C ASP A 23 -17.11 -1.36 19.05
N SER A 24 -16.23 -0.50 18.55
CA SER A 24 -15.81 0.74 19.21
C SER A 24 -15.49 1.86 18.21
N TRP A 25 -15.48 3.10 18.70
CA TRP A 25 -15.02 4.27 17.94
C TRP A 25 -13.49 4.39 18.01
N ASP A 26 -12.80 3.46 17.34
CA ASP A 26 -11.35 3.45 17.23
C ASP A 26 -10.91 4.25 15.99
N LYS A 27 -10.41 5.47 16.22
CA LYS A 27 -9.97 6.38 15.15
C LYS A 27 -8.77 5.83 14.38
N ASP A 28 -7.83 5.15 15.06
CA ASP A 28 -6.60 4.66 14.45
C ASP A 28 -6.91 3.50 13.51
N ALA A 29 -7.75 2.56 13.96
CA ALA A 29 -8.22 1.45 13.13
C ALA A 29 -9.03 1.94 11.92
N ALA A 30 -9.91 2.93 12.11
CA ALA A 30 -10.68 3.52 11.01
C ALA A 30 -9.80 4.27 10.00
N MET A 31 -8.76 4.99 10.48
CA MET A 31 -7.77 5.67 9.64
C MET A 31 -6.95 4.67 8.83
N GLU A 32 -6.42 3.60 9.45
CA GLU A 32 -5.71 2.52 8.76
C GLU A 32 -6.58 1.91 7.66
N LYS A 33 -7.85 1.64 7.97
CA LYS A 33 -8.81 1.12 7.00
C LYS A 33 -9.08 2.09 5.86
N ALA A 34 -9.30 3.37 6.15
CA ALA A 34 -9.55 4.40 5.15
C ALA A 34 -8.39 4.52 4.16
N LEU A 35 -7.16 4.56 4.68
CA LEU A 35 -5.95 4.63 3.86
C LEU A 35 -5.71 3.35 3.06
N ALA A 36 -6.03 2.18 3.60
CA ALA A 36 -5.92 0.91 2.88
C ALA A 36 -6.89 0.82 1.69
N MET A 37 -8.07 1.44 1.82
CA MET A 37 -9.07 1.51 0.74
C MET A 37 -8.70 2.53 -0.36
N ASN A 38 -7.79 3.47 -0.09
CA ASN A 38 -7.30 4.43 -1.07
C ASN A 38 -6.34 3.77 -2.07
N VAL A 39 -6.90 3.16 -3.12
CA VAL A 39 -6.11 2.55 -4.21
C VAL A 39 -5.72 3.61 -5.26
N PRO A 40 -4.42 3.77 -5.59
CA PRO A 40 -4.01 4.61 -6.72
C PRO A 40 -4.64 4.12 -8.02
N GLY A 41 -5.42 4.98 -8.69
CA GLY A 41 -6.09 4.68 -9.97
C GLY A 41 -7.59 4.39 -9.88
N ASN A 42 -8.16 4.28 -8.69
CA ASN A 42 -9.62 4.30 -8.51
C ASN A 42 -10.11 5.73 -8.28
N ASP A 43 -11.22 6.10 -8.92
CA ASP A 43 -11.83 7.45 -8.83
C ASP A 43 -12.42 7.77 -7.44
N VAL A 44 -12.50 6.78 -6.55
CA VAL A 44 -13.04 6.96 -5.20
C VAL A 44 -11.90 7.17 -4.21
N ARG A 45 -11.56 8.44 -3.96
CA ARG A 45 -10.63 8.86 -2.90
C ARG A 45 -11.39 9.10 -1.60
N ILE A 46 -10.99 8.41 -0.54
CA ILE A 46 -11.45 8.64 0.83
C ILE A 46 -10.68 9.82 1.41
N ILE A 47 -11.41 10.84 1.85
CA ILE A 47 -10.86 12.07 2.44
C ILE A 47 -11.06 12.14 3.96
N GLY A 48 -11.93 11.29 4.50
CA GLY A 48 -12.25 11.28 5.92
C GLY A 48 -13.29 10.24 6.30
N PHE A 49 -13.65 10.21 7.58
CA PHE A 49 -14.66 9.30 8.12
C PHE A 49 -15.36 9.89 9.35
N ARG A 50 -16.48 9.27 9.75
CA ARG A 50 -17.17 9.59 11.01
C ARG A 50 -17.78 8.35 11.63
N PHE A 51 -17.97 8.39 12.94
CA PHE A 51 -18.71 7.40 13.69
C PHE A 51 -20.13 7.89 14.00
N TYR A 52 -21.04 6.95 14.16
CA TYR A 52 -22.39 7.23 14.65
C TYR A 52 -22.98 6.02 15.34
N THR A 53 -23.97 6.25 16.19
CA THR A 53 -24.69 5.21 16.93
C THR A 53 -26.15 5.19 16.49
N MET A 54 -26.72 3.99 16.34
CA MET A 54 -28.15 3.80 16.10
C MET A 54 -28.81 3.01 17.22
N GLU A 55 -30.05 3.38 17.54
CA GLU A 55 -30.98 2.61 18.35
C GLU A 55 -32.30 2.49 17.57
N ASP A 56 -32.76 1.25 17.34
CA ASP A 56 -34.02 0.94 16.67
C ASP A 56 -34.19 1.70 15.32
N ASN A 57 -33.12 1.70 14.51
CA ASN A 57 -32.98 2.39 13.23
C ASN A 57 -33.00 3.93 13.28
N VAL A 58 -32.90 4.54 14.45
CA VAL A 58 -32.76 5.98 14.64
C VAL A 58 -31.33 6.30 15.02
N ILE A 59 -30.71 7.28 14.36
CA ILE A 59 -29.38 7.76 14.75
C ILE A 59 -29.50 8.56 16.04
N THR A 60 -28.90 8.07 17.12
CA THR A 60 -28.95 8.70 18.45
C THR A 60 -27.75 9.58 18.75
N SER A 61 -26.59 9.30 18.14
CA SER A 61 -25.38 10.10 18.29
C SER A 61 -24.52 10.07 17.02
N LYS A 62 -23.71 11.10 16.82
CA LYS A 62 -22.74 11.22 15.72
C LYS A 62 -21.45 11.85 16.25
N SER A 63 -20.29 11.35 15.82
CA SER A 63 -19.02 12.05 16.00
C SER A 63 -18.88 13.21 15.02
N GLY A 64 -17.85 14.04 15.21
CA GLY A 64 -17.35 14.92 14.15
C GLY A 64 -16.71 14.11 13.01
N VAL A 65 -16.40 14.81 11.92
CA VAL A 65 -15.69 14.26 10.77
C VAL A 65 -14.18 14.29 11.03
N TYR A 66 -13.53 13.15 10.84
CA TYR A 66 -12.08 13.00 10.87
C TYR A 66 -11.54 13.06 9.46
N TYR A 67 -10.78 14.11 9.13
CA TYR A 67 -10.12 14.27 7.84
C TYR A 67 -8.73 13.63 7.87
N LEU A 68 -8.37 12.88 6.83
CA LEU A 68 -7.13 12.10 6.80
C LEU A 68 -5.88 12.96 6.62
N GLU A 69 -5.94 14.01 5.82
CA GLU A 69 -4.77 14.86 5.58
C GLU A 69 -5.24 16.28 5.27
N GLY A 70 -4.73 17.27 6.00
CA GLY A 70 -5.04 18.65 5.69
C GLY A 70 -4.52 19.67 6.69
N GLU A 71 -4.94 20.91 6.49
CA GLU A 71 -4.55 22.03 7.32
C GLU A 71 -5.79 22.86 7.70
N LEU A 72 -5.97 23.11 9.01
CA LEU A 72 -7.01 23.98 9.52
C LEU A 72 -6.53 25.44 9.44
N PHE A 73 -7.37 26.33 8.94
CA PHE A 73 -7.08 27.77 8.91
C PHE A 73 -8.35 28.63 8.98
N THR A 74 -8.17 29.92 9.20
CA THR A 74 -9.26 30.91 9.21
C THR A 74 -9.20 31.78 7.96
N TYR A 75 -10.32 31.97 7.26
CA TYR A 75 -10.39 32.82 6.06
C TYR A 75 -10.40 34.33 6.42
N PRO A 76 -9.69 35.20 5.67
CA PRO A 76 -8.81 34.91 4.54
C PRO A 76 -7.42 34.43 4.98
N LYS A 77 -6.86 33.52 4.18
CA LYS A 77 -5.47 33.08 4.33
C LYS A 77 -4.61 33.62 3.19
N VAL A 78 -3.43 34.13 3.54
CA VAL A 78 -2.42 34.56 2.55
C VAL A 78 -1.62 33.33 2.12
N ASP A 79 -2.27 32.44 1.37
CA ASP A 79 -1.70 31.23 0.77
C ASP A 79 -2.01 31.25 -0.74
N ALA A 80 -1.00 31.08 -1.57
CA ALA A 80 -1.13 31.23 -3.02
C ALA A 80 -2.08 30.18 -3.63
N ASP A 81 -2.03 28.94 -3.14
CA ASP A 81 -2.87 27.85 -3.62
C ASP A 81 -4.31 28.08 -3.21
N VAL A 82 -4.54 28.48 -1.96
CA VAL A 82 -5.88 28.77 -1.43
C VAL A 82 -6.52 29.89 -2.25
N ASN A 83 -5.79 30.99 -2.47
CA ASN A 83 -6.27 32.11 -3.27
C ASN A 83 -6.55 31.73 -4.73
N ALA A 84 -5.71 30.89 -5.34
CA ALA A 84 -5.94 30.39 -6.68
C ALA A 84 -7.21 29.52 -6.76
N PHE A 85 -7.38 28.58 -5.82
CA PHE A 85 -8.56 27.72 -5.78
C PHE A 85 -9.87 28.50 -5.59
N ILE A 86 -9.90 29.46 -4.66
CA ILE A 86 -11.08 30.30 -4.41
C ILE A 86 -11.50 31.01 -5.70
N LYS A 87 -10.53 31.59 -6.43
CA LYS A 87 -10.77 32.27 -7.71
C LYS A 87 -11.28 31.30 -8.77
N THR A 88 -10.65 30.12 -8.92
CA THR A 88 -11.03 29.14 -9.94
C THR A 88 -12.42 28.54 -9.69
N ARG A 89 -12.78 28.33 -8.42
CA ARG A 89 -14.06 27.69 -8.04
C ARG A 89 -15.21 28.68 -7.84
N ASN A 90 -14.94 29.98 -7.90
CA ASN A 90 -15.91 31.05 -7.59
C ASN A 90 -16.63 30.81 -6.24
N ALA A 91 -15.89 30.30 -5.26
CA ALA A 91 -16.42 29.97 -3.94
C ALA A 91 -16.38 31.21 -3.04
N VAL A 92 -17.46 31.44 -2.29
CA VAL A 92 -17.60 32.59 -1.39
C VAL A 92 -17.53 32.11 0.05
N PHE A 93 -16.65 32.73 0.84
CA PHE A 93 -16.38 32.38 2.23
C PHE A 93 -16.53 33.64 3.10
N GLU A 94 -17.06 33.49 4.31
CA GLU A 94 -17.15 34.60 5.26
C GLU A 94 -15.80 34.86 5.94
N VAL A 95 -15.48 36.14 6.18
CA VAL A 95 -14.27 36.51 6.93
C VAL A 95 -14.41 35.99 8.36
N GLY A 96 -13.41 35.24 8.82
CA GLY A 96 -13.42 34.55 10.10
C GLY A 96 -13.89 33.09 10.05
N GLN A 97 -14.33 32.59 8.89
CA GLN A 97 -14.76 31.20 8.75
C GLN A 97 -13.60 30.21 8.86
N GLU A 98 -13.76 29.16 9.65
CA GLU A 98 -12.81 28.04 9.74
C GLU A 98 -12.95 27.10 8.53
N LEU A 99 -11.83 26.86 7.85
CA LEU A 99 -11.72 26.03 6.67
C LEU A 99 -10.61 24.98 6.85
N ILE A 100 -10.74 23.89 6.11
CA ILE A 100 -9.77 22.80 6.08
C ILE A 100 -9.28 22.65 4.65
N LYS A 101 -7.97 22.80 4.44
CA LYS A 101 -7.27 22.56 3.17
C LYS A 101 -6.81 21.11 3.14
N ILE A 102 -7.48 20.25 2.38
CA ILE A 102 -7.06 18.86 2.14
C ILE A 102 -6.02 18.89 1.03
N THR A 103 -4.87 18.27 1.25
CA THR A 103 -3.70 18.33 0.35
C THR A 103 -3.78 17.30 -0.78
N ASP A 104 -4.26 16.09 -0.50
CA ASP A 104 -4.40 15.01 -1.49
C ASP A 104 -5.78 14.32 -1.44
N PRO A 105 -6.67 14.55 -2.42
CA PRO A 105 -6.55 15.56 -3.48
C PRO A 105 -6.79 16.97 -2.94
N TYR A 106 -6.31 17.97 -3.67
CA TYR A 106 -6.48 19.38 -3.29
C TYR A 106 -7.98 19.77 -3.24
N VAL A 107 -8.53 19.89 -2.03
CA VAL A 107 -9.94 20.23 -1.81
C VAL A 107 -10.05 21.13 -0.57
N MET A 108 -10.84 22.20 -0.66
CA MET A 108 -11.18 22.99 0.51
C MET A 108 -12.56 22.61 1.03
N VAL A 109 -12.63 22.40 2.35
CA VAL A 109 -13.85 21.96 3.03
C VAL A 109 -14.12 22.85 4.24
N TYR A 110 -15.38 22.86 4.67
CA TYR A 110 -15.84 23.63 5.82
C TYR A 110 -16.03 22.71 7.02
N LYS A 111 -15.74 23.23 8.21
CA LYS A 111 -16.06 22.54 9.45
C LYS A 111 -17.59 22.51 9.64
N PHE A 112 -18.20 21.33 9.61
CA PHE A 112 -19.64 21.15 9.81
C PHE A 112 -20.01 21.10 11.29
N ASN A 113 -19.15 20.48 12.11
CA ASN A 113 -19.35 20.39 13.55
C ASN A 113 -18.11 20.83 14.31
N PRO A 114 -18.25 21.40 15.52
CA PRO A 114 -17.12 21.73 16.39
C PRO A 114 -16.18 20.54 16.64
N GLY A 115 -16.69 19.31 16.57
CA GLY A 115 -15.94 18.07 16.74
C GLY A 115 -15.18 17.57 15.51
N ASP A 116 -15.22 18.26 14.37
CA ASP A 116 -14.42 17.85 13.21
C ASP A 116 -12.93 18.10 13.47
N GLU A 117 -12.08 17.17 13.03
CA GLU A 117 -10.66 17.08 13.36
C GLU A 117 -9.85 16.63 12.14
N ILE A 118 -8.59 17.06 12.06
CA ILE A 118 -7.63 16.59 11.05
C ILE A 118 -6.70 15.60 11.74
N LEU A 119 -6.55 14.41 11.18
CA LEU A 119 -5.65 13.38 11.66
C LEU A 119 -4.28 13.50 10.99
N ASP A 120 -3.22 13.19 11.73
CA ASP A 120 -1.88 13.02 11.15
C ASP A 120 -1.74 11.58 10.64
N THR A 121 -1.82 11.42 9.33
CA THR A 121 -1.65 10.12 8.68
C THR A 121 -0.20 9.73 8.45
N GLY A 122 0.78 10.60 8.70
CA GLY A 122 2.18 10.35 8.35
C GLY A 122 2.72 9.06 8.97
N SER A 123 2.47 8.86 10.26
CA SER A 123 2.87 7.66 11.00
C SER A 123 2.22 6.37 10.48
N VAL A 124 0.93 6.42 10.14
CA VAL A 124 0.17 5.29 9.63
C VAL A 124 0.57 4.95 8.19
N VAL A 125 0.72 5.95 7.33
CA VAL A 125 1.20 5.78 5.95
C VAL A 125 2.60 5.16 5.96
N ALA A 126 3.49 5.59 6.85
CA ALA A 126 4.80 4.98 7.02
C ALA A 126 4.71 3.50 7.45
N LYS A 127 3.86 3.19 8.45
CA LYS A 127 3.59 1.82 8.89
C LYS A 127 3.04 0.94 7.75
N MET A 128 2.09 1.44 6.97
CA MET A 128 1.52 0.73 5.82
C MET A 128 2.55 0.47 4.73
N LYS A 129 3.39 1.46 4.39
CA LYS A 129 4.50 1.28 3.44
C LYS A 129 5.48 0.21 3.91
N ILE A 130 5.85 0.22 5.19
CA ILE A 130 6.71 -0.81 5.79
C ILE A 130 6.06 -2.20 5.67
N ASN A 131 4.78 -2.33 6.01
CA ASN A 131 4.08 -3.63 5.94
C ASN A 131 4.03 -4.17 4.51
N LYS A 132 3.73 -3.30 3.53
CA LYS A 132 3.73 -3.68 2.11
C LYS A 132 5.09 -4.17 1.62
N GLU A 133 6.16 -3.49 2.01
CA GLU A 133 7.53 -3.91 1.65
C GLU A 133 7.94 -5.19 2.40
N LYS A 134 7.49 -5.40 3.64
CA LYS A 134 7.69 -6.69 4.36
C LYS A 134 7.00 -7.85 3.65
N GLU A 135 5.78 -7.67 3.17
CA GLU A 135 5.06 -8.69 2.39
C GLU A 135 5.80 -9.01 1.08
N ARG A 136 6.29 -7.99 0.38
CA ARG A 136 7.13 -8.18 -0.82
C ARG A 136 8.42 -8.94 -0.49
N MET A 137 9.08 -8.59 0.61
CA MET A 137 10.29 -9.30 1.07
C MET A 137 10.00 -10.77 1.36
N ALA A 138 8.88 -11.08 2.01
CA ALA A 138 8.48 -12.46 2.29
C ALA A 138 8.28 -13.26 1.00
N LYS A 139 7.60 -12.68 -0.01
CA LYS A 139 7.42 -13.32 -1.33
C LYS A 139 8.75 -13.60 -2.04
N LEU A 140 9.68 -12.65 -2.01
CA LEU A 140 11.02 -12.83 -2.59
C LEU A 140 11.82 -13.93 -1.86
N GLN A 141 11.66 -14.04 -0.53
CA GLN A 141 12.28 -15.12 0.25
C GLN A 141 11.69 -16.49 -0.10
N GLU A 142 10.37 -16.58 -0.24
CA GLU A 142 9.67 -17.79 -0.72
C GLU A 142 10.12 -18.17 -2.13
N GLU A 143 10.28 -17.19 -3.03
CA GLU A 143 10.79 -17.41 -4.38
C GLU A 143 12.20 -18.02 -4.36
N VAL A 144 13.11 -17.53 -3.50
CA VAL A 144 14.45 -18.11 -3.35
C VAL A 144 14.40 -19.57 -2.92
N VAL A 145 13.55 -19.90 -1.93
CA VAL A 145 13.40 -21.28 -1.44
C VAL A 145 12.84 -22.17 -2.54
N ALA A 146 11.78 -21.72 -3.22
CA ALA A 146 11.16 -22.46 -4.32
C ALA A 146 12.10 -22.64 -5.51
N TYR A 147 12.89 -21.63 -5.86
CA TYR A 147 13.87 -21.70 -6.94
C TYR A 147 14.99 -22.70 -6.62
N LYS A 148 15.54 -22.66 -5.39
CA LYS A 148 16.52 -23.66 -4.94
C LYS A 148 15.97 -25.08 -4.95
N ALA A 149 14.74 -25.29 -4.51
CA ALA A 149 14.09 -26.60 -4.55
C ALA A 149 13.95 -27.12 -6.00
N ARG A 150 13.57 -26.25 -6.95
CA ARG A 150 13.52 -26.58 -8.38
C ARG A 150 14.89 -26.95 -8.94
N LEU A 151 15.94 -26.19 -8.60
CA LEU A 151 17.32 -26.49 -9.01
C LEU A 151 17.80 -27.84 -8.48
N ILE A 152 17.61 -28.10 -7.18
CA ILE A 152 18.00 -29.38 -6.57
C ILE A 152 17.25 -30.53 -7.22
N LYS A 153 15.95 -30.37 -7.50
CA LYS A 153 15.17 -31.38 -8.19
C LYS A 153 15.72 -31.65 -9.59
N ALA A 154 15.96 -30.61 -10.39
CA ALA A 154 16.52 -30.77 -11.72
C ALA A 154 17.88 -31.47 -11.72
N LEU A 155 18.75 -31.16 -10.75
CA LEU A 155 20.04 -31.85 -10.58
C LEU A 155 19.89 -33.32 -10.17
N LYS A 156 18.92 -33.63 -9.29
CA LYS A 156 18.60 -35.01 -8.92
C LYS A 156 18.02 -35.82 -10.08
N ASP A 157 17.17 -35.20 -10.90
CA ASP A 157 16.60 -35.85 -12.08
C ASP A 157 17.73 -36.22 -13.08
N VAL A 158 18.78 -35.39 -13.17
CA VAL A 158 19.98 -35.69 -13.96
C VAL A 158 20.82 -36.81 -13.32
N GLU A 159 21.04 -36.77 -12.00
CA GLU A 159 21.74 -37.82 -11.24
C GLU A 159 21.06 -39.19 -11.45
N GLU A 160 19.73 -39.26 -11.30
CA GLU A 160 18.94 -40.47 -11.50
C GLU A 160 19.03 -40.98 -12.94
N ALA A 161 18.99 -40.08 -13.93
CA ALA A 161 19.16 -40.45 -15.33
C ALA A 161 20.55 -41.06 -15.60
N ILE A 162 21.60 -40.57 -14.95
CA ILE A 162 22.95 -41.13 -15.05
C ILE A 162 23.01 -42.51 -14.39
N ASP A 163 22.50 -42.64 -13.16
CA ASP A 163 22.52 -43.89 -12.39
C ASP A 163 21.73 -45.02 -13.08
N THR A 164 20.64 -44.66 -13.77
CA THR A 164 19.79 -45.60 -14.51
C THR A 164 20.22 -45.81 -15.97
N ASN A 165 21.34 -45.23 -16.39
CA ASN A 165 21.86 -45.25 -17.77
C ASN A 165 20.90 -44.66 -18.82
N GLN A 166 19.98 -43.77 -18.43
CA GLN A 166 19.06 -43.04 -19.31
C GLN A 166 19.65 -41.72 -19.82
N PHE A 167 20.85 -41.77 -20.41
CA PHE A 167 21.57 -40.58 -20.85
C PHE A 167 20.81 -39.72 -21.88
N ASN A 168 19.87 -40.31 -22.62
CA ASN A 168 19.00 -39.61 -23.55
C ASN A 168 17.98 -38.69 -22.86
N ALA A 169 17.73 -38.86 -21.56
CA ALA A 169 16.86 -37.98 -20.77
C ALA A 169 17.59 -36.73 -20.24
N VAL A 170 18.93 -36.71 -20.27
CA VAL A 170 19.73 -35.57 -19.85
C VAL A 170 19.71 -34.51 -20.96
N ILE A 171 19.12 -33.35 -20.65
CA ILE A 171 19.05 -32.22 -21.59
C ILE A 171 20.42 -31.53 -21.61
N LEU A 172 20.98 -31.39 -22.81
CA LEU A 172 22.25 -30.70 -23.02
C LEU A 172 22.06 -29.57 -24.03
N ALA A 173 22.65 -28.43 -23.72
CA ALA A 173 22.73 -27.29 -24.62
C ALA A 173 24.03 -27.33 -25.45
N GLU A 174 23.97 -26.77 -26.66
CA GLU A 174 25.16 -26.52 -27.46
C GLU A 174 25.90 -25.30 -26.90
N VAL A 175 27.21 -25.42 -26.73
CA VAL A 175 28.06 -24.30 -26.33
C VAL A 175 28.68 -23.71 -27.58
N GLU A 176 28.44 -22.42 -27.82
CA GLU A 176 28.98 -21.69 -28.98
C GLU A 176 30.49 -21.91 -29.11
N ASP A 177 30.95 -22.09 -30.35
CA ASP A 177 32.36 -22.28 -30.73
C ASP A 177 33.07 -23.50 -30.11
N THR A 178 32.34 -24.49 -29.58
CA THR A 178 32.94 -25.76 -29.11
C THR A 178 32.14 -26.99 -29.55
N SER A 179 32.81 -28.15 -29.62
CA SER A 179 32.14 -29.46 -29.81
C SER A 179 31.59 -30.04 -28.50
N VAL A 180 31.69 -29.29 -27.40
CA VAL A 180 31.29 -29.72 -26.06
C VAL A 180 29.84 -29.32 -25.84
N LYS A 181 29.03 -30.27 -25.37
CA LYS A 181 27.68 -29.99 -24.90
C LYS A 181 27.70 -29.76 -23.40
N ALA A 182 27.00 -28.73 -22.94
CA ALA A 182 26.88 -28.41 -21.53
C ALA A 182 25.53 -28.89 -21.00
N LEU A 183 25.48 -29.20 -19.70
CA LEU A 183 24.23 -29.57 -19.04
C LEU A 183 23.29 -28.38 -19.01
N ASP A 184 22.06 -28.55 -19.51
CA ASP A 184 21.05 -27.50 -19.50
C ASP A 184 20.10 -27.71 -18.32
N ILE A 185 20.26 -26.90 -17.27
CA ILE A 185 19.46 -26.98 -16.06
C ILE A 185 18.42 -25.87 -16.09
N LEU A 186 17.14 -26.26 -16.02
CA LEU A 186 16.02 -25.31 -16.04
C LEU A 186 16.06 -24.31 -17.23
N ASN A 187 16.55 -24.75 -18.40
CA ASN A 187 16.72 -23.93 -19.59
C ASN A 187 17.73 -22.78 -19.41
N ASP A 188 18.82 -23.00 -18.66
CA ASP A 188 19.93 -22.05 -18.55
C ASP A 188 20.80 -22.01 -19.81
N GLY A 189 20.61 -22.96 -20.74
CA GLY A 189 21.36 -23.02 -21.98
C GLY A 189 22.83 -23.40 -21.76
N GLY A 190 23.13 -24.16 -20.70
CA GLY A 190 24.49 -24.60 -20.39
C GLY A 190 25.29 -23.61 -19.55
N ASP A 191 24.66 -22.54 -19.06
CA ASP A 191 25.30 -21.49 -18.26
C ASP A 191 24.69 -21.37 -16.86
N PHE A 192 25.23 -22.19 -15.95
CA PHE A 192 24.80 -22.21 -14.55
C PHE A 192 24.98 -20.85 -13.84
N SER A 193 25.81 -19.95 -14.38
CA SER A 193 26.00 -18.62 -13.79
C SER A 193 24.70 -17.81 -13.81
N LYS A 194 23.78 -18.05 -14.76
CA LYS A 194 22.45 -17.42 -14.82
C LYS A 194 21.62 -17.68 -13.57
N HIS A 195 21.72 -18.87 -12.97
CA HIS A 195 21.04 -19.18 -11.71
C HIS A 195 21.63 -18.39 -10.52
N ILE A 196 22.95 -18.24 -10.51
CA ILE A 196 23.66 -17.44 -9.50
C ILE A 196 23.26 -15.96 -9.63
N GLU A 197 23.20 -15.44 -10.85
CA GLU A 197 22.77 -14.08 -11.13
C GLU A 197 21.31 -13.83 -10.73
N HIS A 198 20.39 -14.73 -11.07
CA HIS A 198 18.99 -14.64 -10.65
C HIS A 198 18.85 -14.55 -9.13
N LEU A 199 19.49 -15.47 -8.39
CA LEU A 199 19.47 -15.45 -6.93
C LEU A 199 20.16 -14.21 -6.33
N ARG A 200 21.23 -13.71 -6.99
CA ARG A 200 21.91 -12.48 -6.59
C ARG A 200 21.01 -11.26 -6.78
N ASN A 201 20.27 -11.18 -7.87
CA ASN A 201 19.35 -10.07 -8.16
C ASN A 201 18.23 -10.01 -7.10
N ILE A 202 17.61 -11.15 -6.78
CA ILE A 202 16.61 -11.23 -5.70
C ILE A 202 17.23 -10.80 -4.35
N ARG A 203 18.45 -11.24 -4.05
CA ARG A 203 19.16 -10.84 -2.81
C ARG A 203 19.39 -9.33 -2.74
N VAL A 204 19.81 -8.71 -3.84
CA VAL A 204 20.01 -7.25 -3.90
C VAL A 204 18.69 -6.52 -3.66
N GLU A 205 17.59 -7.04 -4.19
CA GLU A 205 16.26 -6.48 -3.96
C GLU A 205 15.81 -6.58 -2.50
N ILE A 206 16.00 -7.74 -1.87
CA ILE A 206 15.76 -7.93 -0.42
C ILE A 206 16.59 -6.94 0.41
N MET A 207 17.87 -6.72 0.05
CA MET A 207 18.73 -5.76 0.75
C MET A 207 18.25 -4.31 0.60
N LYS A 208 17.73 -3.93 -0.57
CA LYS A 208 17.14 -2.60 -0.79
C LYS A 208 15.90 -2.41 0.10
N ILE A 209 15.05 -3.44 0.18
CA ILE A 209 13.86 -3.44 1.04
C ILE A 209 14.23 -3.33 2.52
N ASP A 210 15.18 -4.15 2.99
CA ASP A 210 15.65 -4.12 4.38
C ASP A 210 16.23 -2.75 4.75
N LYS A 211 17.01 -2.15 3.85
CA LYS A 211 17.51 -0.78 4.03
C LYS A 211 16.37 0.23 4.14
N PHE A 212 15.40 0.18 3.24
CA PHE A 212 14.23 1.07 3.26
C PHE A 212 13.46 0.96 4.59
N ILE A 213 13.24 -0.25 5.10
CA ILE A 213 12.54 -0.47 6.37
C ILE A 213 13.32 0.17 7.53
N LYS A 214 14.64 -0.04 7.59
CA LYS A 214 15.50 0.52 8.64
C LYS A 214 15.56 2.03 8.62
N ASP A 215 15.71 2.63 7.44
CA ASP A 215 15.77 4.08 7.26
C ASP A 215 14.44 4.73 7.69
N THR A 216 13.32 4.12 7.29
CA THR A 216 11.96 4.59 7.64
C THR A 216 11.65 4.44 9.14
N GLN A 217 12.06 3.35 9.78
CA GLN A 217 11.85 3.13 11.22
C GLN A 217 12.71 4.05 12.09
N SER A 218 13.86 4.49 11.59
CA SER A 218 14.80 5.35 12.32
C SER A 218 14.45 6.85 12.20
N GLY A 219 13.40 7.21 11.43
CA GLY A 219 13.04 8.60 11.17
C GLY A 219 14.05 9.34 10.27
N ASN A 220 14.87 8.61 9.50
CA ASN A 220 15.89 9.18 8.62
C ASN A 220 15.37 9.49 7.19
N VAL A 221 14.04 9.62 7.04
CA VAL A 221 13.36 9.93 5.78
C VAL A 221 12.41 11.09 5.98
#